data_AF-A0A1L7JMS5-F1
#
_entry.id   AF-A0A1L7JMS5-F1
#
_cell.length_a   1.000
_cell.length_b   1.000
_cell.length_c   1.000
_cell.angle_alpha   90.00
_cell.angle_beta   90.00
_cell.angle_gamma   90.00
#
_symmetry.space_group_name_H-M   'P 1'
#
loop_
_entity.id
_entity.type
_entity.pdbx_description
1 polymer ?
#
loop_
_entity_poly.entity_id
_entity_poly.type
_entity_poly.pdbx_seq_one_letter_code
_entity_poly.pdbx_strand_id
1 'polypeptide(L)'
;MNKYTIAIDLGYGQIKGINQDNKRVIFPSIISSGKDRSLDTFFNSIDNIVDNIHVKILDEYFNEKEYFVGELAKRQPSNSSFINRDNKINSEENKVLLATALGLLIPNDLSNDTKIHIVTGLPLEHFIKQKQALNDMLKDFEHTIKFVDHNFSRNIKFEESNITLFPQGAGAIFLKLIMISALY
;
A
#
# COMPACT_ATOMS: atom_id res chain seq x y z
N MET A 1 -20.32 -11.46 8.25
CA MET A 1 -18.90 -11.34 8.64
C MET A 1 -18.54 -9.87 8.66
N ASN A 2 -17.82 -9.41 9.68
CA ASN A 2 -17.39 -8.02 9.77
C ASN A 2 -16.23 -7.77 8.80
N LYS A 3 -16.26 -6.64 8.10
CA LYS A 3 -15.22 -6.20 7.18
C LYS A 3 -14.60 -4.91 7.71
N TYR A 4 -13.28 -4.80 7.63
CA TYR A 4 -12.55 -3.57 7.95
C TYR A 4 -12.07 -2.92 6.66
N THR A 5 -12.53 -1.70 6.40
CA THR A 5 -12.32 -1.05 5.10
C THR A 5 -11.02 -0.23 5.09
N ILE A 6 -10.22 -0.42 4.05
CA ILE A 6 -9.02 0.38 3.77
C ILE A 6 -9.07 0.85 2.31
N ALA A 7 -8.97 2.16 2.10
CA ALA A 7 -8.90 2.76 0.78
C ALA A 7 -7.48 3.19 0.44
N ILE A 8 -6.95 2.76 -0.71
CA ILE A 8 -5.58 3.05 -1.16
C ILE A 8 -5.59 3.54 -2.60
N ASP A 9 -4.96 4.68 -2.82
CA ASP A 9 -4.66 5.25 -4.12
C ASP A 9 -3.21 4.93 -4.51
N LEU A 10 -3.04 4.08 -5.54
CA LEU A 10 -1.75 3.67 -6.09
C LEU A 10 -1.24 4.69 -7.12
N GLY A 11 -1.05 5.94 -6.69
CA GLY A 11 -0.55 7.00 -7.55
C GLY A 11 0.90 6.77 -7.98
N TYR A 12 1.24 7.14 -9.21
CA TYR A 12 2.62 7.03 -9.71
C TYR A 12 3.61 7.93 -8.95
N GLY A 13 3.14 9.08 -8.46
CA GLY A 13 3.91 10.02 -7.64
C GLY A 13 4.01 9.64 -6.17
N GLN A 14 2.85 9.38 -5.56
CA GLN A 14 2.70 9.13 -4.14
C GLN A 14 1.62 8.08 -3.92
N ILE A 15 1.84 7.23 -2.93
CA ILE A 15 0.82 6.34 -2.38
C ILE A 15 0.07 7.12 -1.32
N LYS A 16 -1.25 7.03 -1.35
CA LYS A 16 -2.12 7.64 -0.35
C LYS A 16 -3.10 6.59 0.14
N GLY A 17 -3.31 6.52 1.44
CA GLY A 17 -4.28 5.59 1.98
C GLY A 17 -4.95 6.10 3.23
N ILE A 18 -6.14 5.57 3.48
CA ILE A 18 -6.96 5.87 4.65
C ILE A 18 -7.70 4.60 5.09
N ASN A 19 -7.78 4.34 6.39
CA ASN A 19 -8.60 3.25 6.92
C ASN A 19 -9.95 3.74 7.46
N GLN A 20 -10.81 2.81 7.84
CA GLN A 20 -12.14 3.07 8.38
C GLN A 20 -12.13 3.96 9.65
N ASP A 21 -11.02 3.97 10.40
CA ASP A 21 -10.81 4.80 11.59
C ASP A 21 -10.22 6.19 11.28
N ASN A 22 -10.20 6.58 10.00
CA ASN A 22 -9.63 7.83 9.49
C ASN A 22 -8.11 8.00 9.69
N LYS A 23 -7.37 6.93 10.03
CA LYS A 23 -5.90 6.95 9.98
C LYS A 23 -5.46 7.08 8.53
N ARG A 24 -4.54 8.00 8.26
CA ARG A 24 -4.04 8.30 6.91
C ARG A 24 -2.55 8.03 6.80
N VAL A 25 -2.12 7.62 5.62
CA VAL A 25 -0.71 7.54 5.24
C VAL A 25 -0.50 8.16 3.87
N ILE A 26 0.65 8.81 3.70
CA ILE A 26 1.11 9.33 2.43
C ILE A 26 2.61 9.14 2.36
N PHE A 27 3.11 8.56 1.29
CA PHE A 27 4.54 8.40 1.06
C PHE A 27 4.86 8.40 -0.44
N PRO A 28 6.08 8.80 -0.84
CA PRO A 28 6.50 8.72 -2.24
C PRO A 28 6.38 7.30 -2.78
N SER A 29 5.91 7.15 -4.01
CA SER A 29 5.85 5.85 -4.68
C SER A 29 7.25 5.49 -5.19
N ILE A 30 8.20 5.23 -4.31
CA ILE A 30 9.59 4.90 -4.64
C ILE A 30 10.02 3.74 -3.76
N ILE A 31 10.73 2.77 -4.35
CA ILE A 31 11.36 1.68 -3.63
C ILE A 31 12.86 1.60 -3.95
N SER A 32 13.62 0.99 -3.06
CA SER A 32 14.99 0.55 -3.32
C SER A 32 15.24 -0.75 -2.59
N SER A 33 16.29 -1.49 -2.97
CA SER A 33 16.75 -2.62 -2.16
C SER A 33 17.03 -2.15 -0.73
N GLY A 34 16.56 -2.93 0.24
CA GLY A 34 16.88 -2.74 1.65
C GLY A 34 18.27 -3.27 1.99
N LYS A 35 18.77 -2.86 3.15
CA LYS A 35 20.04 -3.30 3.73
C LYS A 35 19.95 -3.13 5.24
N ASP A 36 20.81 -3.82 5.98
CA ASP A 36 20.90 -3.66 7.42
C ASP A 36 21.20 -2.20 7.81
N ARG A 37 20.47 -1.69 8.79
CA ARG A 37 20.55 -0.33 9.34
C ARG A 37 20.89 -0.32 10.84
N SER A 38 21.31 -1.44 11.39
CA SER A 38 21.67 -1.60 12.82
C SER A 38 22.62 -0.51 13.35
N LEU A 39 23.53 0.00 12.53
CA LEU A 39 24.39 1.13 12.88
C LEU A 39 23.66 2.47 12.87
N ASP A 40 22.85 2.77 11.86
CA ASP A 40 22.10 4.03 11.76
C ASP A 40 21.08 4.18 12.90
N THR A 41 20.44 3.07 13.28
CA THR A 41 19.45 2.99 14.37
C THR A 41 20.09 3.13 15.75
N PHE A 42 21.36 2.77 15.88
CA PHE A 42 22.14 2.98 17.11
C PHE A 42 22.46 4.46 17.34
N PHE A 43 22.70 5.23 16.27
CA PHE A 43 23.05 6.65 16.35
C PHE A 43 21.85 7.61 16.29
N ASN A 44 20.70 7.18 15.78
CA ASN A 44 19.52 8.03 15.59
C ASN A 44 18.23 7.35 16.06
N SER A 45 17.34 8.11 16.70
CA SER A 45 15.97 7.65 16.95
C SER A 45 15.17 7.59 15.65
N ILE A 46 14.54 6.46 15.38
CA ILE A 46 13.59 6.30 14.27
C ILE A 46 12.21 6.67 14.78
N ASP A 47 11.90 7.97 14.78
CA ASP A 47 10.68 8.48 15.42
C ASP A 47 9.44 8.40 14.50
N ASN A 48 9.62 8.61 13.19
CA ASN A 48 8.53 8.55 12.22
C ASN A 48 8.69 7.34 11.28
N ILE A 49 7.79 6.36 11.44
CA ILE A 49 7.71 5.16 10.60
C ILE A 49 7.52 5.49 9.12
N VAL A 50 6.73 6.52 8.79
CA VAL A 50 6.41 6.87 7.39
C VAL A 50 7.64 7.42 6.66
N ASP A 51 8.56 8.06 7.39
CA ASP A 51 9.81 8.59 6.82
C ASP A 51 10.94 7.56 6.79
N ASN A 52 10.78 6.44 7.49
CA ASN A 52 11.80 5.41 7.71
C ASN A 52 11.25 4.01 7.43
N ILE A 53 10.52 3.86 6.31
CA ILE A 53 9.91 2.58 5.96
C ILE A 53 10.98 1.60 5.49
N HIS A 54 11.38 0.72 6.40
CA HIS A 54 12.23 -0.43 6.16
C HIS A 54 11.40 -1.70 6.36
N VAL A 55 11.18 -2.44 5.27
CA VAL A 55 10.26 -3.58 5.25
C VAL A 55 10.87 -4.81 4.64
N LYS A 56 10.47 -5.97 5.17
CA LYS A 56 10.67 -7.28 4.57
C LYS A 56 9.33 -7.83 4.13
N ILE A 57 9.26 -8.32 2.90
CA ILE A 57 8.07 -8.92 2.34
C ILE A 57 8.37 -10.37 2.02
N LEU A 58 7.53 -11.26 2.56
CA LEU A 58 7.53 -12.69 2.27
C LEU A 58 6.37 -12.98 1.31
N ASP A 59 6.67 -13.69 0.24
CA ASP A 59 5.68 -14.23 -0.69
C ASP A 59 5.15 -15.61 -0.22
N GLU A 60 4.22 -16.18 -0.99
CA GLU A 60 3.64 -17.50 -0.75
C GLU A 60 4.66 -18.67 -0.77
N TYR A 61 5.84 -18.45 -1.36
CA TYR A 61 6.93 -19.43 -1.44
C TYR A 61 7.99 -19.23 -0.34
N PHE A 62 7.71 -18.36 0.64
CA PHE A 62 8.64 -17.99 1.72
C PHE A 62 9.93 -17.31 1.23
N ASN A 63 9.93 -16.71 0.03
CA ASN A 63 11.03 -15.85 -0.38
C ASN A 63 10.90 -14.50 0.35
N GLU A 64 11.89 -14.17 1.18
CA GLU A 64 11.96 -12.88 1.85
C GLU A 64 12.80 -11.90 1.01
N LYS A 65 12.21 -10.75 0.68
CA LYS A 65 12.92 -9.63 0.06
C LYS A 65 12.80 -8.37 0.93
N GLU A 66 13.89 -7.62 1.02
CA GLU A 66 14.00 -6.44 1.86
C GLU A 66 14.02 -5.17 1.02
N TYR A 67 13.26 -4.16 1.44
CA TYR A 67 13.09 -2.90 0.73
C TYR A 67 13.13 -1.71 1.68
N PHE A 68 13.69 -0.62 1.18
CA PHE A 68 13.30 0.70 1.65
C PHE A 68 12.19 1.25 0.77
N VAL A 69 11.27 1.99 1.38
CA VAL A 69 10.10 2.56 0.68
C VAL A 69 9.94 4.04 1.04
N GLY A 70 9.41 4.83 0.11
CA GLY A 70 9.07 6.22 0.35
C GLY A 70 10.29 7.12 0.54
N GLU A 71 10.26 7.97 1.57
CA GLU A 71 11.34 8.94 1.83
C GLU A 71 12.69 8.25 2.10
N LEU A 72 12.69 7.06 2.72
CA LEU A 72 13.93 6.31 2.96
C LEU A 72 14.56 5.80 1.65
N ALA A 73 13.73 5.31 0.74
CA ALA A 73 14.18 4.86 -0.59
C ALA A 73 14.71 6.03 -1.44
N LYS A 74 14.03 7.18 -1.38
CA LYS A 74 14.41 8.40 -2.09
C LYS A 74 15.80 8.92 -1.71
N ARG A 75 16.23 8.67 -0.47
CA ARG A 75 17.58 9.00 0.02
C ARG A 75 18.66 8.03 -0.46
N GLN A 76 18.29 6.90 -1.08
CA GLN A 76 19.26 5.94 -1.59
C GLN A 76 19.78 6.33 -2.98
N PRO A 77 21.08 6.10 -3.28
CA PRO A 77 21.66 6.31 -4.61
C PRO A 77 21.06 5.39 -5.69
N SER A 78 20.71 4.15 -5.31
CA SER A 78 20.17 3.12 -6.19
C SER A 78 18.65 2.95 -6.00
N ASN A 79 17.90 4.05 -6.17
CA ASN A 79 16.43 3.99 -6.16
C ASN A 79 15.90 3.50 -7.51
N SER A 80 14.72 2.87 -7.51
CA SER A 80 14.05 2.58 -8.78
C SER A 80 13.65 3.92 -9.41
N SER A 81 14.18 4.16 -10.62
CA SER A 81 14.05 5.46 -11.27
C SER A 81 12.60 5.70 -11.67
N PHE A 82 12.02 6.76 -11.09
CA PHE A 82 10.70 7.31 -11.37
C PHE A 82 10.36 7.44 -12.87
N ILE A 83 11.39 7.52 -13.72
CA ILE A 83 11.33 7.92 -15.12
C ILE A 83 10.93 6.76 -16.05
N ASN A 84 11.15 5.50 -15.66
CA ASN A 84 10.79 4.32 -16.47
C ASN A 84 9.90 3.35 -15.69
N ARG A 85 8.92 3.87 -14.95
CA ARG A 85 7.82 3.03 -14.49
C ARG A 85 6.98 2.61 -15.67
N ASP A 86 7.35 1.48 -16.25
CA ASP A 86 6.48 0.74 -17.15
C ASP A 86 5.08 0.66 -16.52
N ASN A 87 4.06 0.81 -17.35
CA ASN A 87 2.62 0.80 -17.06
C ASN A 87 2.10 -0.55 -16.49
N LYS A 88 2.92 -1.28 -15.74
CA LYS A 88 2.70 -2.63 -15.26
C LYS A 88 2.06 -2.57 -13.89
N ILE A 89 0.74 -2.63 -13.87
CA ILE A 89 -0.03 -2.67 -12.62
C ILE A 89 0.38 -3.83 -11.70
N ASN A 90 0.75 -4.98 -12.28
CA ASN A 90 1.22 -6.18 -11.58
C ASN A 90 2.75 -6.21 -11.38
N SER A 91 3.40 -5.05 -11.26
CA SER A 91 4.84 -4.99 -10.99
C SER A 91 5.15 -5.36 -9.53
N GLU A 92 6.36 -5.87 -9.29
CA GLU A 92 6.90 -6.07 -7.94
C GLU A 92 6.83 -4.78 -7.12
N GLU A 93 7.11 -3.63 -7.74
CA GLU A 93 7.03 -2.33 -7.08
C GLU A 93 5.63 -2.02 -6.54
N ASN A 94 4.59 -2.24 -7.35
CA ASN A 94 3.21 -1.99 -6.92
C ASN A 94 2.80 -2.93 -5.80
N LYS A 95 3.26 -4.20 -5.82
CA LYS A 95 3.01 -5.14 -4.73
C LYS A 95 3.67 -4.67 -3.42
N VAL A 96 4.92 -4.20 -3.49
CA VAL A 96 5.64 -3.66 -2.32
C VAL A 96 4.94 -2.41 -1.78
N LEU A 97 4.58 -1.47 -2.65
CA LEU A 97 3.93 -0.22 -2.27
C LEU A 97 2.54 -0.47 -1.65
N LEU A 98 1.76 -1.37 -2.25
CA LEU A 98 0.46 -1.79 -1.73
C LEU A 98 0.59 -2.47 -0.36
N ALA A 99 1.48 -3.46 -0.24
CA ALA A 99 1.74 -4.17 1.02
C ALA A 99 2.13 -3.18 2.12
N THR A 100 2.97 -2.20 1.79
CA THR A 100 3.44 -1.17 2.72
C THR A 100 2.30 -0.33 3.24
N ALA A 101 1.46 0.22 2.35
CA ALA A 101 0.32 1.04 2.75
C ALA A 101 -0.67 0.24 3.63
N LEU A 102 -0.97 -1.01 3.26
CA LEU A 102 -1.80 -1.90 4.06
C LEU A 102 -1.18 -2.17 5.43
N GLY A 103 0.11 -2.51 5.47
CA GLY A 103 0.83 -2.78 6.71
C GLY A 103 0.78 -1.63 7.71
N LEU A 104 0.85 -0.39 7.21
CA LEU A 104 0.74 0.82 8.03
C LEU A 104 -0.70 1.13 8.48
N LEU A 105 -1.71 0.72 7.70
CA LEU A 105 -3.12 1.08 7.93
C LEU A 105 -3.93 -0.01 8.67
N ILE A 106 -3.48 -1.26 8.67
CA ILE A 106 -4.12 -2.35 9.41
C ILE A 106 -3.88 -2.17 10.92
N PRO A 107 -4.94 -2.04 11.75
CA PRO A 107 -4.81 -1.89 13.19
C PRO A 107 -4.23 -3.16 13.85
N ASN A 108 -3.66 -3.00 15.06
CA ASN A 108 -3.03 -4.11 15.79
C ASN A 108 -4.06 -5.09 16.37
N ASP A 109 -5.25 -4.61 16.68
CA ASP A 109 -6.31 -5.24 17.46
C ASP A 109 -7.47 -5.75 16.58
N LEU A 110 -7.21 -5.97 15.30
CA LEU A 110 -8.20 -6.53 14.39
C LEU A 110 -8.55 -7.97 14.80
N SER A 111 -9.83 -8.27 15.00
CA SER A 111 -10.24 -9.64 15.35
C SER A 111 -9.94 -10.62 14.23
N ASN A 112 -9.66 -11.88 14.59
CA ASN A 112 -9.32 -12.95 13.63
C ASN A 112 -10.41 -13.20 12.57
N ASP A 113 -11.67 -12.90 12.89
CA ASP A 113 -12.80 -13.08 11.98
C ASP A 113 -13.04 -11.87 11.07
N THR A 114 -12.36 -10.74 11.31
CA THR A 114 -12.52 -9.53 10.52
C THR A 114 -11.64 -9.59 9.28
N LYS A 115 -12.26 -9.48 8.11
CA LYS A 115 -11.58 -9.48 6.81
C LYS A 115 -11.26 -8.05 6.37
N ILE A 116 -10.11 -7.85 5.73
CA ILE A 116 -9.79 -6.55 5.11
C ILE A 116 -10.58 -6.41 3.81
N HIS A 117 -11.36 -5.35 3.72
CA HIS A 117 -11.99 -4.89 2.49
C HIS A 117 -11.13 -3.77 1.88
N ILE A 118 -10.52 -4.05 0.73
CA ILE A 118 -9.69 -3.07 0.03
C ILE A 118 -10.50 -2.31 -1.02
N VAL A 119 -10.39 -0.99 -0.98
CA VAL A 119 -10.91 -0.10 -2.02
C VAL A 119 -9.72 0.56 -2.72
N THR A 120 -9.54 0.32 -4.00
CA THR A 120 -8.45 0.94 -4.76
C THR A 120 -8.88 1.33 -6.17
N GLY A 121 -7.99 1.98 -6.92
CA GLY A 121 -8.34 2.52 -8.20
C GLY A 121 -7.15 2.87 -9.08
N LEU A 122 -7.48 3.13 -10.34
CA LEU A 122 -6.55 3.55 -11.39
C LEU A 122 -7.08 4.79 -12.08
N PRO A 123 -6.22 5.63 -12.70
CA PRO A 123 -6.70 6.72 -13.53
C PRO A 123 -7.66 6.18 -14.61
N LEU A 124 -8.71 6.94 -14.95
CA LEU A 124 -9.83 6.46 -15.77
C LEU A 124 -9.38 5.78 -17.08
N GLU A 125 -8.41 6.36 -17.77
CA GLU A 125 -7.86 5.82 -19.03
C GLU A 125 -7.18 4.45 -18.84
N HIS A 126 -6.54 4.25 -17.69
CA HIS A 126 -5.91 2.97 -17.32
C HIS A 126 -6.93 1.99 -16.76
N PHE A 127 -7.98 2.46 -16.08
CA PHE A 127 -8.98 1.60 -15.44
C PHE A 127 -9.63 0.66 -16.44
N ILE A 128 -10.05 1.13 -17.62
CA ILE A 128 -10.69 0.28 -18.64
C ILE A 128 -9.76 -0.86 -19.10
N LYS A 129 -8.46 -0.57 -19.26
CA LYS A 129 -7.48 -1.53 -19.80
C LYS A 129 -6.85 -2.44 -18.74
N GLN A 130 -6.70 -1.94 -17.52
CA GLN A 130 -5.88 -2.56 -16.47
C GLN A 130 -6.70 -3.03 -15.26
N LYS A 131 -8.02 -2.76 -15.20
CA LYS A 131 -8.89 -3.24 -14.11
C LYS A 131 -8.74 -4.74 -13.87
N GLN A 132 -8.75 -5.55 -14.93
CA GLN A 132 -8.64 -7.00 -14.78
C GLN A 132 -7.29 -7.40 -14.18
N ALA A 133 -6.18 -6.86 -14.72
CA ALA A 133 -4.85 -7.13 -14.21
C ALA A 133 -4.65 -6.67 -12.75
N LEU A 134 -5.27 -5.55 -12.34
CA LEU A 134 -5.30 -5.12 -10.94
C LEU A 134 -6.10 -6.09 -10.07
N ASN A 135 -7.27 -6.51 -10.54
CA ASN A 135 -8.12 -7.45 -9.83
C ASN A 135 -7.41 -8.80 -9.64
N ASP A 136 -6.75 -9.31 -10.68
CA ASP A 136 -6.00 -10.57 -10.63
C ASP A 136 -4.81 -10.44 -9.67
N MET A 137 -4.04 -9.35 -9.75
CA MET A 137 -2.96 -9.07 -8.78
C MET A 137 -3.46 -9.07 -7.33
N LEU A 138 -4.64 -8.51 -7.06
CA LEU A 138 -5.22 -8.47 -5.72
C LEU A 138 -5.77 -9.82 -5.26
N LYS A 139 -6.31 -10.63 -6.17
CA LYS A 139 -6.76 -12.01 -5.88
C LYS A 139 -5.59 -12.91 -5.51
N ASP A 140 -4.49 -12.78 -6.24
CA ASP A 140 -3.25 -13.55 -6.04
C ASP A 140 -2.39 -12.93 -4.92
N PHE A 141 -2.90 -11.93 -4.21
CA PHE A 141 -2.13 -11.24 -3.19
C PHE A 141 -2.13 -12.03 -1.89
N GLU A 142 -1.03 -12.76 -1.65
CA GLU A 142 -0.77 -13.46 -0.39
C GLU A 142 0.66 -13.17 0.06
N HIS A 143 0.80 -12.19 0.97
CA HIS A 143 2.11 -11.73 1.42
C HIS A 143 2.11 -11.44 2.92
N THR A 144 3.26 -11.63 3.55
CA THR A 144 3.52 -11.14 4.92
C THR A 144 4.48 -9.97 4.85
N ILE A 145 4.10 -8.82 5.40
CA ILE A 145 4.98 -7.66 5.53
C ILE A 145 5.47 -7.53 6.97
N LYS A 146 6.76 -7.31 7.16
CA LYS A 146 7.42 -7.05 8.44
C LYS A 146 8.08 -5.67 8.40
N PHE A 147 7.83 -4.83 9.41
CA PHE A 147 8.49 -3.54 9.56
C PHE A 147 9.72 -3.73 10.46
N VAL A 148 10.89 -3.80 9.83
CA VAL A 148 12.15 -4.23 10.46
C VAL A 148 12.52 -3.35 11.64
N ASP A 149 12.50 -2.04 11.42
CA ASP A 149 12.93 -1.05 12.42
C ASP A 149 11.85 -0.79 13.51
N HIS A 150 10.66 -1.41 13.40
CA HIS A 150 9.49 -1.12 14.24
C HIS A 150 8.86 -2.36 14.88
N ASN A 151 9.43 -3.54 14.67
CA ASN A 151 9.10 -4.80 15.36
C ASN A 151 7.63 -5.23 15.27
N PHE A 152 6.95 -5.02 14.14
CA PHE A 152 5.63 -5.60 13.88
C PHE A 152 5.49 -6.15 12.46
N SER A 153 4.53 -7.05 12.28
CA SER A 153 4.20 -7.64 10.99
C SER A 153 2.70 -7.68 10.74
N ARG A 154 2.32 -7.88 9.47
CA ARG A 154 0.95 -8.07 9.00
C ARG A 154 0.90 -9.14 7.92
N ASN A 155 -0.10 -10.01 8.02
CA ASN A 155 -0.46 -10.94 6.95
C ASN A 155 -1.52 -10.26 6.08
N ILE A 156 -1.30 -10.27 4.76
CA ILE A 156 -2.17 -9.60 3.80
C ILE A 156 -2.63 -10.65 2.80
N LYS A 157 -3.95 -10.91 2.83
CA LYS A 157 -4.65 -11.77 1.88
C LYS A 157 -6.04 -11.22 1.64
N PHE A 158 -6.49 -11.26 0.39
CA PHE A 158 -7.82 -10.81 0.02
C PHE A 158 -8.67 -11.98 -0.49
N GLU A 159 -9.98 -11.85 -0.27
CA GLU A 159 -10.99 -12.63 -0.98
C GLU A 159 -11.61 -11.74 -2.05
N GLU A 160 -12.05 -12.31 -3.17
CA GLU A 160 -12.65 -11.53 -4.27
C GLU A 160 -13.82 -10.64 -3.81
N SER A 161 -14.65 -11.13 -2.88
CA SER A 161 -15.78 -10.37 -2.32
C SER A 161 -15.36 -9.17 -1.44
N ASN A 162 -14.06 -9.01 -1.19
CA ASN A 162 -13.46 -7.97 -0.36
C ASN A 162 -12.57 -7.02 -1.19
N ILE A 163 -12.69 -7.03 -2.51
CA ILE A 163 -11.99 -6.11 -3.41
C ILE A 163 -13.00 -5.21 -4.11
N THR A 164 -12.83 -3.89 -3.98
CA THR A 164 -13.59 -2.90 -4.73
C THR A 164 -12.66 -2.02 -5.56
N LEU A 165 -12.92 -1.96 -6.87
CA LEU A 165 -12.12 -1.19 -7.83
C LEU A 165 -12.92 -0.01 -8.38
N PHE A 166 -12.39 1.20 -8.24
CA PHE A 166 -12.97 2.43 -8.81
C PHE A 166 -12.02 3.13 -9.78
N PRO A 167 -12.53 3.80 -10.82
CA PRO A 167 -11.74 4.79 -11.54
C PRO A 167 -11.39 5.96 -10.61
N GLN A 168 -10.13 6.37 -10.55
CA GLN A 168 -9.71 7.59 -9.87
C GLN A 168 -10.48 8.78 -10.47
N GLY A 169 -10.90 9.71 -9.61
CA GLY A 169 -11.76 10.84 -9.99
C GLY A 169 -13.26 10.54 -9.90
N ALA A 170 -13.70 9.30 -10.17
CA ALA A 170 -15.12 8.94 -10.00
C ALA A 170 -15.54 9.04 -8.53
N GLY A 171 -14.68 8.58 -7.61
CA GLY A 171 -14.91 8.70 -6.17
C GLY A 171 -15.01 10.15 -5.68
N ALA A 172 -14.15 11.06 -6.19
CA ALA A 172 -14.19 12.48 -5.81
C ALA A 172 -15.47 13.18 -6.31
N ILE A 173 -15.91 12.85 -7.53
CA ILE A 173 -17.16 13.35 -8.10
C ILE A 173 -18.37 12.78 -7.34
N PHE A 174 -18.36 11.47 -7.03
CA PHE A 174 -19.44 10.81 -6.30
C PHE A 174 -19.56 11.30 -4.85
N LEU A 175 -18.43 11.50 -4.15
CA LEU A 175 -18.42 12.10 -2.82
C LEU A 175 -18.98 13.53 -2.85
N LYS A 176 -18.60 14.31 -3.87
CA LYS A 176 -19.10 15.67 -4.07
C LYS A 176 -20.61 15.69 -4.34
N LEU A 177 -21.12 14.75 -5.14
CA LEU A 177 -22.56 14.60 -5.41
C LEU A 177 -23.34 14.22 -4.14
N ILE A 178 -22.85 13.24 -3.36
CA ILE A 178 -23.49 12.83 -2.10
C ILE A 178 -23.53 13.99 -1.09
N MET A 179 -22.42 14.72 -0.95
CA MET A 179 -22.35 15.88 -0.04
C MET A 179 -23.30 17.01 -0.45
N ILE A 180 -23.51 17.23 -1.75
CA ILE A 180 -24.48 18.22 -2.25
C ILE A 180 -25.92 17.77 -1.98
N SER A 181 -26.22 16.48 -2.15
CA SER A 181 -27.57 15.93 -1.87
C SER A 181 -27.93 15.88 -0.39
N ALA A 182 -26.97 15.90 0.53
CA ALA A 182 -27.20 15.94 1.97
C ALA A 182 -27.45 17.36 2.51
N LEU A 183 -27.39 18.38 1.64
CA LEU A 183 -27.66 19.79 1.95
C LEU A 183 -29.05 20.25 1.47
N TYR A 184 -29.91 19.31 1.06
CA TYR A 184 -31.32 19.54 0.70
C TYR A 184 -32.24 18.61 1.48
#